data_AF-A0A2T1KHE4-F1
#
_entry.id   AF-A0A2T1KHE4-F1
#
_cell.length_a   1.000
_cell.length_b   1.000
_cell.length_c   1.000
_cell.angle_alpha   90.00
_cell.angle_beta   90.00
_cell.angle_gamma   90.00
#
_symmetry.space_group_name_H-M   'P 1'
#
loop_
_entity.id
_entity.type
_entity.pdbx_description
1 polymer ?
#
loop_
_entity_poly.entity_id
_entity_poly.type
_entity_poly.pdbx_seq_one_letter_code
_entity_poly.pdbx_strand_id
1 'polypeptide(L)'
;MGNEARFQGCAVVDDNEELAALMCDLNEKGVAFAYDYKASISPSRFMAILQDKGIVVGSYKEISWSGPKNWHLTVYEMEEDA
;
A
#
# COMPACT_ATOMS: atom_id res chain seq x y z
N MET A 1 -4.60 10.11 18.42
CA MET A 1 -3.28 10.27 17.79
C MET A 1 -3.31 9.48 16.49
N GLY A 2 -3.43 10.17 15.36
CA GLY A 2 -3.43 9.53 14.05
C GLY A 2 -2.00 9.22 13.66
N ASN A 3 -1.71 7.94 13.42
CA ASN A 3 -0.40 7.49 12.94
C ASN A 3 -0.36 7.76 11.43
N GLU A 4 -0.13 9.01 11.01
CA GLU A 4 0.16 9.33 9.61
C GLU A 4 1.63 9.01 9.34
N ALA A 5 1.89 7.85 8.73
CA ALA A 5 3.18 7.55 8.13
C ALA A 5 3.38 8.45 6.89
N ARG A 6 4.40 9.31 6.92
CA ARG A 6 4.81 10.12 5.77
C ARG A 6 6.04 9.51 5.14
N PHE A 7 5.94 9.12 3.88
CA PHE A 7 7.07 8.67 3.08
C PHE A 7 7.66 9.88 2.36
N GLN A 8 8.89 10.26 2.70
CA GLN A 8 9.61 11.35 2.06
C GLN A 8 10.61 10.77 1.07
N GLY A 9 10.32 10.97 -0.22
CA GLY A 9 11.21 10.85 -1.37
C GLY A 9 12.27 9.76 -1.36
N CYS A 10 12.06 8.69 -2.12
CA CYS A 10 13.10 8.17 -3.00
C CYS A 10 12.47 7.29 -4.08
N ALA A 11 12.71 7.65 -5.34
CA ALA A 11 12.58 6.71 -6.42
C ALA A 11 13.64 5.61 -6.21
N VAL A 12 13.17 4.38 -6.05
CA VAL A 12 13.75 3.07 -6.38
C VAL A 12 13.13 2.08 -5.38
N VAL A 13 12.17 1.29 -5.86
CA VAL A 13 11.47 0.23 -5.10
C VAL A 13 12.25 -1.09 -5.18
N ASP A 14 13.52 -1.04 -5.59
CA ASP A 14 14.41 -2.18 -5.53
C ASP A 14 15.28 -2.05 -4.27
N ASP A 15 15.14 -3.04 -3.40
CA ASP A 15 15.96 -3.31 -2.20
C ASP A 15 15.77 -2.42 -0.97
N ASN A 16 14.55 -1.96 -0.68
CA ASN A 16 14.22 -1.39 0.64
C ASN A 16 13.43 -2.39 1.51
N GLU A 17 14.15 -3.32 2.14
CA GLU A 17 13.58 -4.35 3.02
C GLU A 17 12.83 -3.75 4.23
N GLU A 18 13.33 -2.64 4.78
CA GLU A 18 12.68 -1.96 5.91
C GLU A 18 11.30 -1.42 5.53
N LEU A 19 11.19 -0.82 4.34
CA LEU A 19 9.91 -0.34 3.82
C LEU A 19 8.95 -1.50 3.56
N ALA A 20 9.43 -2.60 2.99
CA ALA A 20 8.60 -3.79 2.77
C ALA A 20 8.08 -4.36 4.10
N ALA A 21 8.95 -4.51 5.10
CA ALA A 21 8.58 -4.98 6.43
C ALA A 21 7.55 -4.07 7.11
N LEU A 22 7.74 -2.74 7.01
CA LEU A 22 6.79 -1.77 7.55
C LEU A 22 5.42 -1.85 6.87
N MET A 23 5.40 -1.96 5.53
CA MET A 23 4.16 -2.07 4.78
C MET A 23 3.39 -3.36 5.13
N CYS A 24 4.11 -4.47 5.33
CA CYS A 24 3.50 -5.73 5.79
C CYS A 24 2.91 -5.60 7.20
N ASP A 25 3.67 -5.08 8.17
CA ASP A 25 3.22 -4.88 9.55
C ASP A 25 1.98 -3.97 9.62
N LEU A 26 1.95 -2.90 8.82
CA LEU A 26 0.79 -2.01 8.72
C LEU A 26 -0.43 -2.73 8.10
N ASN A 27 -0.22 -3.55 7.07
CA ASN A 27 -1.29 -4.32 6.44
C ASN A 27 -1.89 -5.36 7.39
N GLU A 28 -1.05 -6.10 8.14
CA GLU A 28 -1.49 -7.05 9.17
C GLU A 28 -2.31 -6.38 10.27
N LYS A 29 -1.99 -5.12 10.60
CA LYS A 29 -2.77 -4.29 11.53
C LYS A 29 -4.07 -3.74 10.94
N GLY A 30 -4.36 -4.02 9.67
CA GLY A 30 -5.56 -3.57 8.96
C GLY A 30 -5.54 -2.10 8.55
N VAL A 31 -4.37 -1.47 8.51
CA VAL A 31 -4.21 -0.07 8.08
C VAL A 31 -4.46 0.02 6.58
N ALA A 32 -5.23 1.03 6.18
CA ALA A 32 -5.43 1.35 4.77
C ALA A 32 -4.43 2.41 4.31
N PHE A 33 -3.88 2.24 3.10
CA PHE A 33 -2.86 3.12 2.56
C PHE A 33 -3.48 4.23 1.72
N ALA A 34 -3.12 5.48 1.99
CA ALA A 34 -3.62 6.61 1.22
C ALA A 34 -2.82 6.81 -0.08
N TYR A 35 -3.53 6.93 -1.20
CA TYR A 35 -2.94 7.34 -2.47
C TYR A 35 -2.58 8.84 -2.45
N ASP A 36 -1.32 9.16 -2.72
CA ASP A 36 -0.84 10.52 -2.98
C ASP A 36 -0.41 10.63 -4.45
N TYR A 37 -1.07 11.52 -5.21
CA TYR A 37 -0.76 11.75 -6.62
C TYR A 37 0.65 12.32 -6.86
N LYS A 38 1.30 12.86 -5.82
CA LYS A 38 2.69 13.34 -5.87
C LYS A 38 3.70 12.22 -5.69
N ALA A 39 3.29 11.06 -5.19
CA ALA A 39 4.16 9.90 -5.07
C ALA A 39 4.38 9.27 -6.46
N SER A 40 5.60 8.76 -6.69
CA SER A 40 5.97 8.11 -7.95
C SER A 40 5.33 6.73 -8.13
N ILE A 41 4.96 6.07 -7.03
CA ILE A 41 4.32 4.76 -7.00
C ILE A 41 3.12 4.83 -6.05
N SER A 42 1.98 4.27 -6.46
CA SER A 42 0.84 4.11 -5.56
C SER A 42 1.12 3.03 -4.52
N PRO A 43 0.55 3.11 -3.32
CA PRO A 43 0.63 2.02 -2.35
C PRO A 43 0.12 0.70 -2.92
N SER A 44 -0.98 0.70 -3.67
CA SER A 44 -1.49 -0.48 -4.37
C SER A 44 -0.45 -1.13 -5.29
N ARG A 45 0.26 -0.34 -6.08
CA ARG A 45 1.30 -0.86 -6.98
C ARG A 45 2.51 -1.40 -6.22
N PHE A 46 2.87 -0.79 -5.10
CA PHE A 46 3.93 -1.31 -4.22
C PHE A 46 3.51 -2.66 -3.60
N MET A 47 2.28 -2.75 -3.08
CA MET A 47 1.75 -3.97 -2.47
C MET A 47 1.61 -5.10 -3.49
N ALA A 48 1.19 -4.81 -4.73
CA ALA A 48 1.17 -5.78 -5.82
C ALA A 48 2.56 -6.36 -6.10
N ILE A 49 3.60 -5.52 -6.16
CA ILE A 49 4.99 -5.99 -6.33
C ILE A 49 5.42 -6.91 -5.17
N LEU A 50 5.00 -6.63 -3.94
CA LEU A 50 5.30 -7.49 -2.80
C LEU A 50 4.54 -8.82 -2.86
N GLN A 51 3.30 -8.84 -3.34
CA GLN A 51 2.55 -10.07 -3.58
C GLN A 51 3.19 -10.91 -4.68
N ASP A 52 3.60 -10.30 -5.81
CA ASP A 52 4.29 -10.99 -6.90
C ASP A 52 5.61 -11.64 -6.44
N LYS A 53 6.26 -11.05 -5.43
CA LYS A 53 7.47 -11.58 -4.79
C LYS A 53 7.18 -12.62 -3.69
N GLY A 54 5.91 -12.91 -3.38
CA GLY A 54 5.49 -13.82 -2.31
C GLY A 54 5.74 -13.29 -0.89
N ILE A 55 5.96 -11.98 -0.73
CA ILE A 55 6.26 -11.34 0.57
C ILE A 55 4.96 -10.98 1.31
N VAL A 56 3.99 -10.40 0.60
CA VAL A 56 2.65 -10.14 1.15
C VAL A 56 1.74 -11.31 0.76
N VAL A 57 1.05 -11.87 1.74
CA VAL A 57 0.06 -12.93 1.54
C VAL A 57 -1.28 -12.42 2.08
N GLY A 58 -2.30 -12.34 1.21
CA GLY A 58 -3.62 -11.83 1.57
C GLY A 58 -3.94 -10.42 1.05
N SER A 59 -5.14 -9.95 1.37
CA SER A 59 -5.68 -8.70 0.81
C SER A 59 -5.08 -7.45 1.45
N TYR A 60 -5.17 -6.34 0.72
CA TYR A 60 -4.75 -5.02 1.19
C TYR A 60 -5.72 -3.93 0.76
N LYS A 61 -5.66 -2.78 1.45
CA LYS A 61 -6.63 -1.69 1.30
C LYS A 61 -5.97 -0.40 0.90
N GLU A 62 -6.54 0.27 -0.10
CA GLU A 62 -6.12 1.61 -0.52
C GLU A 62 -7.28 2.59 -0.36
N ILE A 63 -6.98 3.77 0.18
CA ILE A 63 -7.88 4.92 0.20
C ILE A 63 -7.45 5.88 -0.89
N SER A 64 -8.35 6.21 -1.79
CA SER A 64 -8.13 7.19 -2.86
C SER A 64 -9.16 8.31 -2.81
N TRP A 65 -8.78 9.46 -3.36
CA TRP A 65 -9.62 10.66 -3.43
C TRP A 65 -9.90 10.99 -4.89
N SER A 66 -11.17 11.18 -5.25
CA SER A 66 -11.60 11.48 -6.62
C SER A 66 -12.24 12.86 -6.77
N GLY A 67 -12.32 13.64 -5.69
CA GLY A 67 -12.92 14.98 -5.69
C GLY A 67 -13.41 15.39 -4.31
N PRO A 68 -13.83 16.66 -4.13
CA PRO A 68 -14.26 17.15 -2.83
C PRO A 68 -15.33 16.25 -2.19
N LYS A 69 -15.05 15.75 -0.98
CA LYS A 69 -15.89 14.79 -0.23
C LYS A 69 -16.04 13.39 -0.84
N ASN A 70 -15.31 13.07 -1.91
CA ASN A 70 -15.34 11.76 -2.54
C ASN A 70 -14.08 10.98 -2.18
N TRP A 71 -14.22 10.14 -1.15
CA TRP A 71 -13.21 9.18 -0.73
C TRP A 71 -13.67 7.77 -1.11
N HIS A 72 -12.77 6.99 -1.67
CA HIS A 72 -13.00 5.60 -2.04
C HIS A 72 -12.07 4.71 -1.22
N LEU A 73 -12.63 3.63 -0.66
CA LEU A 73 -11.85 2.54 -0.09
C LEU A 73 -11.90 1.38 -1.09
N THR A 74 -10.75 1.01 -1.63
CA THR A 74 -10.59 -0.14 -2.52
C THR A 74 -9.94 -1.27 -1.75
N VAL A 75 -10.50 -2.47 -1.86
CA VAL A 75 -9.92 -3.70 -1.32
C VAL A 75 -9.39 -4.52 -2.49
N TYR A 76 -8.11 -4.83 -2.44
CA TYR A 76 -7.44 -5.69 -3.41
C TYR A 76 -7.38 -7.09 -2.82
N GLU A 77 -8.19 -7.98 -3.36
CA GLU A 77 -8.20 -9.38 -2.95
C GLU A 77 -7.03 -10.12 -3.63
N MET A 78 -6.47 -11.11 -2.93
CA MET A 78 -5.53 -12.03 -3.52
C MET A 78 -6.31 -13.04 -4.36
N GLU A 79 -5.89 -13.33 -5.59
CA GLU A 79 -6.45 -14.45 -6.34
C GLU A 79 -6.11 -15.74 -5.57
N GLU A 80 -7.14 -16.46 -5.10
CA GLU A 80 -6.96 -17.82 -4.61
C GLU A 80 -6.62 -18.69 -5.81
N ASP A 81 -5.45 -19.32 -5.81
CA ASP A 81 -5.11 -20.36 -6.77
C ASP A 81 -6.22 -21.43 -6.74
N ALA A 82 -6.97 -21.55 -7.83
CA ALA A 82 -8.06 -22.51 -8.02
C ALA A 82 -7.54 -23.92 -8.37
#